data_AF-A0A6G4JY52-F1
#
_entry.id   AF-A0A6G4JY52-F1
#
_cell.length_a   1.000
_cell.length_b   1.000
_cell.length_c   1.000
_cell.angle_alpha   90.00
_cell.angle_beta   90.00
_cell.angle_gamma   90.00
#
_symmetry.space_group_name_H-M   'P 1'
#
loop_
_entity.id
_entity.type
_entity.pdbx_description
1 polymer ?
#
loop_
_entity_poly.entity_id
_entity_poly.type
_entity_poly.pdbx_seq_one_letter_code
_entity_poly.pdbx_strand_id
1 'polypeptide(L)'
;MSGYTVKPPTGDTNEQTQFIDYFNLFYSKRGQEQISISQQLGNYGTTFFSASRQSYWNTSRSDQQISFGLNVPFGDITTSLNYSYSNNIWQNDRDHLLAFTLNVPFSHWMRTDSQSAFRNSNASYSMSNDLKGGMTNLSGVYGTLLPDNNLNYSVQVGNTHGGNTSSGTSGYSSLNYRGAYGNTNVGYSRNGDSSQIYYGMSGGIIAHADGITFGQPLGDTMVLVKAPGADNVKIENQTGIHTDWRGYAILPFATEYRENRVALNANSLADNVELDETVVTVIPTHGAIARATFNAQIGGKVLMTLKYGNKSVPFGAIVTHGENKNGSIVAENGQVYLTGLPQSGKLQVSWGNDKNSNCIVDYKLPEVSPGTLLNQQTAICR
;
A
#
# COMPACT_ATOMS: atom_id res chain seq x y z
N MET A 1 46.24 6.39 -18.72
CA MET A 1 46.06 6.72 -20.15
C MET A 1 44.82 7.57 -20.28
N SER A 2 44.92 8.70 -20.96
CA SER A 2 43.76 9.39 -21.51
C SER A 2 43.67 9.06 -22.99
N GLY A 3 42.46 8.90 -23.50
CA GLY A 3 42.22 8.53 -24.89
C GLY A 3 40.88 9.07 -25.34
N TYR A 4 40.69 9.06 -26.65
CA TYR A 4 39.45 9.46 -27.28
C TYR A 4 39.03 8.37 -28.26
N THR A 5 37.74 8.03 -28.26
CA THR A 5 37.17 7.18 -29.30
C THR A 5 36.78 8.07 -30.46
N VAL A 6 37.38 7.82 -31.62
CA VAL A 6 37.10 8.54 -32.86
C VAL A 6 36.14 7.73 -33.72
N LYS A 7 35.11 8.36 -34.29
CA LYS A 7 34.38 7.73 -35.40
C LYS A 7 35.24 7.84 -36.66
N PRO A 8 35.69 6.74 -37.28
CA PRO A 8 36.46 6.84 -38.51
C PRO A 8 35.62 7.51 -39.62
N PRO A 9 36.19 8.43 -40.41
CA PRO A 9 35.46 9.12 -41.48
C PRO A 9 35.01 8.12 -42.54
N THR A 10 33.81 8.30 -43.07
CA THR A 10 33.11 7.31 -43.91
C THR A 10 33.56 7.29 -45.38
N GLY A 11 34.79 7.76 -45.67
CA GLY A 11 35.40 7.71 -46.99
C GLY A 11 35.16 8.93 -47.89
N ASP A 12 34.41 9.94 -47.45
CA ASP A 12 34.31 11.24 -48.14
C ASP A 12 35.38 12.21 -47.64
N THR A 13 36.11 12.82 -48.58
CA THR A 13 37.38 13.54 -48.35
C THR A 13 37.27 14.86 -47.56
N ASN A 14 36.13 15.15 -46.92
CA ASN A 14 35.88 16.38 -46.16
C ASN A 14 35.22 16.18 -44.77
N GLU A 15 35.06 14.95 -44.27
CA GLU A 15 34.50 14.75 -42.92
C GLU A 15 35.55 15.01 -41.82
N GLN A 16 35.31 16.01 -40.97
CA GLN A 16 36.12 16.27 -39.78
C GLN A 16 35.94 15.14 -38.76
N THR A 17 37.07 14.66 -38.23
CA THR A 17 37.18 13.71 -37.11
C THR A 17 36.24 14.09 -35.95
N GLN A 18 35.17 13.32 -35.75
CA GLN A 18 34.26 13.50 -34.60
C GLN A 18 34.77 12.67 -33.41
N PHE A 19 35.15 13.37 -32.34
CA PHE A 19 35.47 12.77 -31.04
C PHE A 19 34.16 12.43 -30.32
N ILE A 20 33.91 11.15 -30.07
CA ILE A 20 32.62 10.67 -29.54
C ILE A 20 32.68 10.56 -28.02
N ASP A 21 33.81 10.10 -27.47
CA ASP A 21 33.99 9.90 -26.02
C ASP A 21 35.42 10.22 -25.60
N TYR A 22 35.57 10.98 -24.51
CA TYR A 22 36.83 11.21 -23.82
C TYR A 22 36.88 10.38 -22.54
N PHE A 23 37.87 9.50 -22.41
CA PHE A 23 38.08 8.74 -21.18
C PHE A 23 39.45 9.04 -20.58
N ASN A 24 39.47 9.30 -19.28
CA ASN A 24 40.69 9.55 -18.52
C ASN A 24 40.86 8.46 -17.44
N LEU A 25 41.69 7.46 -17.73
CA LEU A 25 42.03 6.35 -16.83
C LEU A 25 43.19 6.70 -15.89
N PHE A 26 43.52 7.98 -15.69
CA PHE A 26 44.62 8.35 -14.81
C PHE A 26 44.36 7.90 -13.36
N TYR A 27 43.10 7.94 -12.91
CA TYR A 27 42.65 7.47 -11.60
C TYR A 27 41.66 6.30 -11.72
N SER A 28 42.03 5.24 -12.44
CA SER A 28 41.21 4.01 -12.45
C SER A 28 41.25 3.32 -11.08
N LYS A 29 40.10 2.76 -10.67
CA LYS A 29 39.97 1.96 -9.43
C LYS A 29 40.98 0.81 -9.42
N ARG A 30 41.77 0.71 -8.34
CA ARG A 30 42.82 -0.31 -8.16
C ARG A 30 42.34 -1.51 -7.38
N GLY A 31 41.79 -1.29 -6.19
CA GLY A 31 41.33 -2.34 -5.29
C GLY A 31 40.35 -1.81 -4.28
N GLN A 32 39.34 -2.61 -3.96
CA GLN A 32 38.28 -2.27 -3.03
C GLN A 32 38.23 -3.30 -1.89
N GLU A 33 38.31 -2.80 -0.66
CA GLU A 33 38.14 -3.58 0.56
C GLU A 33 36.77 -3.20 1.15
N GLN A 34 35.97 -4.19 1.54
CA GLN A 34 34.67 -3.98 2.16
C GLN A 34 34.51 -4.90 3.37
N ILE A 35 34.03 -4.36 4.47
CA ILE A 35 33.74 -5.08 5.71
C ILE A 35 32.33 -4.68 6.13
N SER A 36 31.50 -5.65 6.47
CA SER A 36 30.19 -5.42 7.07
C SER A 36 29.94 -6.48 8.12
N ILE A 37 29.76 -6.05 9.37
CA ILE A 37 29.59 -6.89 10.54
C ILE A 37 28.34 -6.40 11.27
N SER A 38 27.38 -7.30 11.50
CA SER A 38 26.21 -7.04 12.34
C SER A 38 26.20 -8.02 13.49
N GLN A 39 26.15 -7.52 14.72
CA GLN A 39 26.18 -8.33 15.93
C GLN A 39 24.96 -8.01 16.79
N GLN A 40 24.20 -9.04 17.15
CA GLN A 40 23.15 -8.93 18.15
C GLN A 40 23.79 -8.92 19.55
N LEU A 41 23.40 -7.97 20.39
CA LEU A 41 23.84 -7.83 21.79
C LEU A 41 22.78 -8.43 22.73
N GLY A 42 22.33 -9.65 22.42
CA GLY A 42 21.23 -10.31 23.12
C GLY A 42 19.94 -9.47 23.10
N ASN A 43 19.38 -9.22 24.28
CA ASN A 43 18.18 -8.39 24.46
C ASN A 43 18.49 -6.89 24.61
N TYR A 44 19.77 -6.50 24.66
CA TYR A 44 20.19 -5.11 24.88
C TYR A 44 20.27 -4.30 23.60
N GLY A 45 20.16 -4.93 22.43
CA GLY A 45 20.15 -4.22 21.16
C GLY A 45 20.94 -4.90 20.06
N THR A 46 21.21 -4.13 19.00
CA THR A 46 21.99 -4.57 17.84
C THR A 46 23.04 -3.53 17.52
N THR A 47 24.22 -3.98 17.09
CA THR A 47 25.26 -3.09 16.57
C THR A 47 25.66 -3.52 15.17
N PHE A 48 25.98 -2.54 14.34
CA PHE A 48 26.53 -2.76 13.02
C PHE A 48 27.79 -1.94 12.82
N PHE A 49 28.75 -2.50 12.11
CA PHE A 49 29.96 -1.85 11.66
C PHE A 49 30.14 -2.16 10.19
N SER A 50 30.30 -1.12 9.38
CA SER A 50 30.62 -1.24 7.97
C SER A 50 31.77 -0.31 7.61
N ALA A 51 32.69 -0.78 6.79
CA ALA A 51 33.82 -0.01 6.31
C ALA A 51 34.11 -0.36 4.86
N SER A 52 34.43 0.63 4.05
CA SER A 52 34.94 0.42 2.70
C SER A 52 36.13 1.33 2.42
N ARG A 53 37.07 0.80 1.65
CA ARG A 53 38.25 1.53 1.18
C ARG A 53 38.49 1.24 -0.29
N GLN A 54 38.44 2.28 -1.12
CA GLN A 54 38.73 2.19 -2.54
C GLN A 54 40.07 2.86 -2.83
N SER A 55 41.06 2.06 -3.25
CA SER A 55 42.33 2.56 -3.76
C SER A 55 42.25 2.82 -5.26
N TYR A 56 43.10 3.72 -5.76
CA TYR A 56 43.18 4.11 -7.16
C TYR A 56 44.61 3.97 -7.66
N TRP A 57 44.76 3.71 -8.96
CA TRP A 57 46.07 3.72 -9.61
C TRP A 57 46.60 5.18 -9.70
N ASN A 58 47.92 5.34 -9.71
CA ASN A 58 48.63 6.63 -9.82
C ASN A 58 48.36 7.67 -8.71
N THR A 59 47.75 7.25 -7.59
CA THR A 59 47.62 8.09 -6.40
C THR A 59 47.73 7.26 -5.13
N SER A 60 48.22 7.88 -4.06
CA SER A 60 48.17 7.31 -2.71
C SER A 60 46.87 7.61 -1.98
N ARG A 61 46.01 8.47 -2.55
CA ARG A 61 44.69 8.79 -2.00
C ARG A 61 43.72 7.62 -2.20
N SER A 62 42.80 7.47 -1.27
CA SER A 62 41.75 6.45 -1.31
C SER A 62 40.43 7.04 -0.85
N ASP A 63 39.32 6.57 -1.43
CA ASP A 63 38.02 6.81 -0.83
C ASP A 63 37.87 5.91 0.38
N GLN A 64 37.38 6.48 1.47
CA GLN A 64 37.16 5.78 2.73
C GLN A 64 35.76 6.09 3.23
N GLN A 65 35.01 5.07 3.58
CA GLN A 65 33.72 5.20 4.25
C GLN A 65 33.68 4.26 5.43
N ILE A 66 33.33 4.76 6.60
CA ILE A 66 33.15 3.97 7.82
C ILE A 66 31.80 4.35 8.40
N SER A 67 30.98 3.38 8.76
CA SER A 67 29.71 3.60 9.45
C SER A 67 29.58 2.59 10.59
N PHE A 68 29.40 3.11 11.78
CA PHE A 68 29.12 2.35 12.99
C PHE A 68 27.75 2.76 13.50
N GLY A 69 26.95 1.79 13.94
CA GLY A 69 25.68 2.10 14.60
C GLY A 69 25.36 1.14 15.73
N LEU A 70 24.65 1.67 16.70
CA LEU A 70 24.16 0.98 17.88
C LEU A 70 22.67 1.30 18.03
N ASN A 71 21.83 0.28 18.02
CA ASN A 71 20.40 0.40 18.24
C ASN A 71 20.05 -0.31 19.55
N VAL A 72 19.51 0.44 20.52
CA VAL A 72 19.16 -0.04 21.86
C VAL A 72 17.66 0.21 22.08
N PRO A 73 16.84 -0.84 22.14
CA PRO A 73 15.45 -0.71 22.53
C PRO A 73 15.33 -0.59 24.07
N PHE A 74 14.49 0.33 24.53
CA PHE A 74 14.10 0.51 25.93
C PHE A 74 12.58 0.40 26.06
N GLY A 75 12.08 -0.83 26.24
CA GLY A 75 10.64 -1.10 26.14
C GLY A 75 10.14 -0.81 24.74
N ASP A 76 9.14 0.08 24.62
CA ASP A 76 8.60 0.51 23.33
C ASP A 76 9.41 1.63 22.66
N ILE A 77 10.37 2.22 23.39
CA ILE A 77 11.21 3.32 22.91
C ILE A 77 12.40 2.74 22.16
N THR A 78 12.70 3.29 20.98
CA THR A 78 13.89 2.89 20.20
C THR A 78 14.91 4.01 20.18
N THR A 79 16.13 3.70 20.60
CA THR A 79 17.25 4.64 20.61
C THR A 79 18.32 4.14 19.65
N SER A 80 18.86 5.03 18.81
CA SER A 80 19.96 4.70 17.92
C SER A 80 21.05 5.75 17.96
N LEU A 81 22.29 5.29 17.97
CA LEU A 81 23.49 6.11 17.86
C LEU A 81 24.25 5.65 16.62
N ASN A 82 24.48 6.53 15.67
CA ASN A 82 25.16 6.26 14.42
C ASN A 82 26.35 7.21 14.26
N TYR A 83 27.49 6.68 13.88
CA TYR A 83 28.68 7.44 13.51
C TYR A 83 29.04 7.10 12.08
N SER A 84 29.16 8.10 11.23
CA SER A 84 29.65 7.93 9.86
C SER A 84 30.86 8.82 9.61
N TYR A 85 31.78 8.29 8.81
CA TYR A 85 32.98 8.95 8.34
C TYR A 85 33.06 8.73 6.84
N SER A 86 33.27 9.80 6.09
CA SER A 86 33.50 9.71 4.66
C SER A 86 34.63 10.64 4.23
N ASN A 87 35.50 10.14 3.36
CA ASN A 87 36.59 10.89 2.78
C ASN A 87 36.74 10.49 1.32
N ASN A 88 36.59 11.44 0.41
CA ASN A 88 36.66 11.23 -1.03
C ASN A 88 38.02 11.69 -1.58
N ILE A 89 38.54 11.06 -2.64
CA ILE A 89 39.83 11.43 -3.22
C ILE A 89 39.89 12.86 -3.79
N TRP A 90 38.73 13.36 -4.23
CA TRP A 90 38.55 14.66 -4.89
C TRP A 90 38.35 15.82 -3.91
N GLN A 91 38.07 15.50 -2.65
CA GLN A 91 37.87 16.48 -1.58
C GLN A 91 39.00 16.33 -0.57
N ASN A 92 39.50 17.45 -0.07
CA ASN A 92 40.55 17.42 0.96
C ASN A 92 39.97 17.34 2.37
N ASP A 93 38.65 17.55 2.48
CA ASP A 93 37.92 17.55 3.74
C ASP A 93 37.39 16.16 4.07
N ARG A 94 37.52 15.82 5.35
CA ARG A 94 37.01 14.59 5.94
C ARG A 94 35.69 14.89 6.59
N ASP A 95 34.63 14.20 6.21
CA ASP A 95 33.32 14.42 6.78
C ASP A 95 33.01 13.40 7.84
N HIS A 96 32.57 13.90 8.99
CA HIS A 96 32.15 13.11 10.13
C HIS A 96 30.70 13.46 10.41
N LEU A 97 29.93 12.49 10.87
CA LEU A 97 28.57 12.72 11.34
C LEU A 97 28.27 11.76 12.49
N LEU A 98 28.08 12.31 13.68
CA LEU A 98 27.56 11.60 14.84
C LEU A 98 26.07 11.94 14.96
N ALA A 99 25.20 10.95 14.80
CA ALA A 99 23.77 11.09 14.86
C ALA A 99 23.17 10.25 16.00
N PHE A 100 22.35 10.86 16.83
CA PHE A 100 21.56 10.24 17.86
C PHE A 100 20.08 10.40 17.52
N THR A 101 19.31 9.31 17.58
CA THR A 101 17.86 9.34 17.33
C THR A 101 17.13 8.58 18.42
N LEU A 102 16.07 9.17 18.94
CA LEU A 102 15.14 8.63 19.92
C LEU A 102 13.74 8.64 19.31
N ASN A 103 13.06 7.49 19.27
CA ASN A 103 11.70 7.36 18.77
C ASN A 103 10.80 6.73 19.82
N VAL A 104 9.69 7.41 20.11
CA VAL A 104 8.76 7.10 21.18
C VAL A 104 7.35 6.90 20.58
N PRO A 105 6.87 5.66 20.46
CA PRO A 105 5.51 5.40 20.00
C PRO A 105 4.49 5.65 21.09
N PHE A 106 3.40 6.36 20.78
CA PHE A 106 2.31 6.59 21.75
C PHE A 106 1.33 5.41 21.85
N SER A 107 1.42 4.44 20.96
CA SER A 107 0.50 3.30 20.86
C SER A 107 0.37 2.50 22.17
N HIS A 108 1.48 2.31 22.88
CA HIS A 108 1.54 1.55 24.14
C HIS A 108 1.31 2.41 25.39
N TRP A 109 1.25 3.74 25.23
CA TRP A 109 1.00 4.68 26.33
C TRP A 109 -0.49 5.04 26.44
N MET A 110 -1.30 4.44 25.58
CA MET A 110 -2.76 4.54 25.59
C MET A 110 -3.36 3.14 25.72
N ARG A 111 -4.62 3.05 26.16
CA ARG A 111 -5.33 1.78 26.18
C ARG A 111 -5.40 1.18 24.76
N THR A 112 -5.32 -0.14 24.68
CA THR A 112 -5.30 -0.89 23.43
C THR A 112 -6.54 -0.66 22.57
N ASP A 113 -7.69 -0.38 23.21
CA ASP A 113 -9.01 -0.12 22.61
C ASP A 113 -9.29 1.37 22.34
N SER A 114 -8.32 2.25 22.58
CA SER A 114 -8.48 3.69 22.35
C SER A 114 -8.72 3.99 20.87
N GLN A 115 -9.82 4.72 20.59
CA GLN A 115 -10.16 5.25 19.27
C GLN A 115 -9.45 6.58 18.95
N SER A 116 -8.54 7.02 19.81
CA SER A 116 -7.80 8.27 19.61
C SER A 116 -6.81 8.16 18.44
N ALA A 117 -6.83 9.15 17.55
CA ALA A 117 -5.88 9.27 16.45
C ALA A 117 -4.40 9.33 16.93
N PHE A 118 -4.18 9.80 18.16
CA PHE A 118 -2.84 9.84 18.76
C PHE A 118 -2.22 8.45 18.99
N ARG A 119 -3.03 7.37 19.01
CA ARG A 119 -2.53 5.99 19.13
C ARG A 119 -1.60 5.62 17.97
N ASN A 120 -1.86 6.14 16.78
CA ASN A 120 -1.07 5.87 15.56
C ASN A 120 -0.03 6.97 15.32
N SER A 121 0.42 7.63 16.39
CA SER A 121 1.38 8.72 16.35
C SER A 121 2.63 8.40 17.17
N ASN A 122 3.76 8.92 16.72
CA ASN A 122 5.07 8.72 17.33
C ASN A 122 5.73 10.10 17.52
N ALA A 123 6.48 10.24 18.61
CA ALA A 123 7.39 11.36 18.79
C ALA A 123 8.82 10.93 18.44
N SER A 124 9.53 11.78 17.71
CA SER A 124 10.94 11.59 17.38
C SER A 124 11.78 12.77 17.83
N TYR A 125 12.93 12.47 18.40
CA TYR A 125 14.00 13.43 18.65
C TYR A 125 15.26 12.93 17.95
N SER A 126 15.92 13.78 17.19
CA SER A 126 17.20 13.46 16.56
C SER A 126 18.18 14.61 16.71
N MET A 127 19.45 14.26 16.90
CA MET A 127 20.56 15.19 17.03
C MET A 127 21.65 14.71 16.09
N SER A 128 22.20 15.59 15.27
CA SER A 128 23.35 15.31 14.42
C SER A 128 24.46 16.34 14.68
N ASN A 129 25.71 15.89 14.68
CA ASN A 129 26.89 16.71 14.88
C ASN A 129 27.97 16.34 13.88
N ASP A 130 28.50 17.32 13.16
CA ASP A 130 29.51 17.11 12.12
C ASP A 130 30.95 16.96 12.66
N LEU A 131 31.12 17.06 13.99
CA LEU A 131 32.39 17.10 14.72
C LEU A 131 33.36 18.22 14.26
N LYS A 132 32.87 19.17 13.45
CA LYS A 132 33.53 20.39 12.98
C LYS A 132 32.88 21.66 13.56
N GLY A 133 31.87 21.49 14.41
CA GLY A 133 31.19 22.55 15.15
C GLY A 133 29.74 22.77 14.73
N GLY A 134 29.27 22.15 13.65
CA GLY A 134 27.88 22.13 13.23
C GLY A 134 27.09 21.09 14.02
N MET A 135 25.99 21.52 14.63
CA MET A 135 25.05 20.66 15.35
C MET A 135 23.61 21.00 14.97
N THR A 136 22.84 19.98 14.62
CA THR A 136 21.40 20.09 14.32
C THR A 136 20.61 19.25 15.30
N ASN A 137 19.60 19.84 15.93
CA ASN A 137 18.64 19.12 16.75
C ASN A 137 17.26 19.23 16.11
N LEU A 138 16.51 18.14 16.05
CA LEU A 138 15.19 18.07 15.42
C LEU A 138 14.25 17.26 16.29
N SER A 139 13.13 17.87 16.66
CA SER A 139 12.07 17.28 17.47
C SER A 139 10.77 17.29 16.67
N GLY A 140 10.00 16.21 16.69
CA GLY A 140 8.77 16.18 15.92
C GLY A 140 7.81 15.07 16.31
N VAL A 141 6.63 15.14 15.72
CA VAL A 141 5.57 14.15 15.83
C VAL A 141 5.12 13.76 14.44
N TYR A 142 4.95 12.46 14.21
CA TYR A 142 4.47 11.92 12.94
C TYR A 142 3.56 10.72 13.19
N GLY A 143 2.64 10.47 12.27
CA GLY A 143 1.67 9.39 12.44
C GLY A 143 0.74 9.24 11.24
N THR A 144 -0.33 8.47 11.43
CA THR A 144 -1.41 8.31 10.44
C THR A 144 -2.74 8.81 10.99
N LEU A 145 -3.56 9.37 10.11
CA LEU A 145 -4.92 9.85 10.34
C LEU A 145 -5.91 9.14 9.39
N LEU A 146 -7.20 9.41 9.60
CA LEU A 146 -8.36 8.83 8.89
C LEU A 146 -8.65 7.36 9.27
N PRO A 147 -9.89 6.88 9.07
CA PRO A 147 -10.29 5.52 9.45
C PRO A 147 -9.44 4.40 8.82
N ASP A 148 -8.87 4.67 7.64
CA ASP A 148 -8.02 3.71 6.92
C ASP A 148 -6.51 3.96 7.11
N ASN A 149 -6.11 4.87 8.00
CA ASN A 149 -4.71 5.25 8.22
C ASN A 149 -3.97 5.69 6.94
N ASN A 150 -4.71 6.25 5.99
CA ASN A 150 -4.22 6.57 4.66
C ASN A 150 -3.78 8.04 4.51
N LEU A 151 -3.82 8.83 5.58
CA LEU A 151 -3.21 10.16 5.63
C LEU A 151 -2.04 10.15 6.62
N ASN A 152 -0.81 10.11 6.11
CA ASN A 152 0.40 10.26 6.91
C ASN A 152 0.68 11.74 7.14
N TYR A 153 0.98 12.11 8.37
CA TYR A 153 1.42 13.45 8.72
C TYR A 153 2.76 13.42 9.44
N SER A 154 3.57 14.47 9.27
CA SER A 154 4.81 14.67 10.02
C SER A 154 5.03 16.15 10.23
N VAL A 155 5.27 16.54 11.48
CA VAL A 155 5.60 17.91 11.88
C VAL A 155 6.85 17.86 12.74
N GLN A 156 7.88 18.57 12.33
CA GLN A 156 9.19 18.56 12.97
C GLN A 156 9.72 19.99 13.03
N VAL A 157 10.32 20.33 14.16
CA VAL A 157 10.94 21.62 14.42
C VAL A 157 12.32 21.38 14.99
N GLY A 158 13.28 22.14 14.51
CA GLY A 158 14.68 21.93 14.82
C GLY A 158 15.45 23.22 14.79
N ASN A 159 16.70 23.13 15.23
CA ASN A 159 17.61 24.25 15.21
C ASN A 159 19.01 23.76 14.86
N THR A 160 19.63 24.44 13.92
CA THR A 160 21.00 24.20 13.47
C THR A 160 21.88 25.30 14.02
N HIS A 161 23.00 24.94 14.65
CA HIS A 161 23.97 25.89 15.20
C HIS A 161 25.39 25.50 14.82
N GLY A 162 26.24 26.51 14.57
CA GLY A 162 27.69 26.34 14.43
C GLY A 162 28.16 25.79 13.07
N GLY A 163 29.48 25.66 12.93
CA GLY A 163 30.15 25.30 11.67
C GLY A 163 30.24 26.48 10.68
N ASN A 164 30.25 26.17 9.38
CA ASN A 164 30.19 27.14 8.27
C ASN A 164 28.76 27.59 7.92
N THR A 165 27.76 27.16 8.69
CA THR A 165 26.34 27.45 8.47
C THR A 165 25.84 28.53 9.43
N SER A 166 25.01 29.45 8.94
CA SER A 166 24.30 30.41 9.78
C SER A 166 23.35 29.67 10.73
N SER A 167 23.44 29.97 12.03
CA SER A 167 22.51 29.42 13.02
C SER A 167 21.07 29.77 12.65
N GLY A 168 20.18 28.78 12.66
CA GLY A 168 18.82 28.98 12.18
C GLY A 168 17.86 27.88 12.58
N THR A 169 16.62 28.29 12.87
CA THR A 169 15.51 27.39 13.12
C THR A 169 15.06 26.74 11.82
N SER A 170 14.89 25.43 11.85
CA SER A 170 14.32 24.63 10.77
C SER A 170 12.93 24.13 11.17
N GLY A 171 11.99 24.14 10.23
CA GLY A 171 10.66 23.57 10.38
C GLY A 171 10.32 22.72 9.17
N TYR A 172 9.73 21.56 9.39
CA TYR A 172 9.26 20.66 8.35
C TYR A 172 7.87 20.15 8.70
N SER A 173 6.93 20.32 7.78
CA SER A 173 5.59 19.78 7.89
C SER A 173 5.26 19.05 6.59
N SER A 174 4.71 17.84 6.67
CA SER A 174 4.27 17.10 5.48
C SER A 174 2.99 16.32 5.73
N LEU A 175 2.21 16.19 4.66
CA LEU A 175 0.99 15.42 4.56
C LEU A 175 1.11 14.55 3.32
N ASN A 176 0.90 13.24 3.47
CA ASN A 176 0.89 12.28 2.37
C ASN A 176 -0.41 11.48 2.45
N TYR A 177 -1.25 11.62 1.43
CA TYR A 177 -2.54 10.95 1.31
C TYR A 177 -2.45 9.84 0.28
N ARG A 178 -2.87 8.63 0.67
CA ARG A 178 -3.01 7.44 -0.20
C ARG A 178 -4.48 7.18 -0.47
N GLY A 179 -4.98 7.66 -1.60
CA GLY A 179 -6.36 7.49 -2.01
C GLY A 179 -6.58 6.25 -2.89
N ALA A 180 -7.85 5.99 -3.22
CA ALA A 180 -8.22 4.92 -4.15
C ALA A 180 -7.78 5.24 -5.59
N TYR A 181 -7.80 6.52 -5.96
CA TYR A 181 -7.51 7.01 -7.31
C TYR A 181 -6.07 7.53 -7.51
N GLY A 182 -5.23 7.48 -6.47
CA GLY A 182 -3.89 8.02 -6.51
C GLY A 182 -3.39 8.53 -5.15
N ASN A 183 -2.15 8.97 -5.12
CA ASN A 183 -1.46 9.52 -3.97
C ASN A 183 -1.19 11.01 -4.15
N THR A 184 -1.36 11.78 -3.10
CA THR A 184 -1.07 13.22 -3.07
C THR A 184 -0.17 13.52 -1.89
N ASN A 185 0.89 14.29 -2.11
CA ASN A 185 1.77 14.76 -1.07
C ASN A 185 1.89 16.27 -1.08
N VAL A 186 1.86 16.88 0.10
CA VAL A 186 2.09 18.31 0.31
C VAL A 186 3.03 18.47 1.49
N GLY A 187 4.06 19.29 1.32
CA GLY A 187 5.06 19.56 2.33
C GLY A 187 5.44 21.02 2.37
N TYR A 188 5.82 21.49 3.54
CA TYR A 188 6.39 22.80 3.76
C TYR A 188 7.67 22.62 4.56
N SER A 189 8.77 23.20 4.06
CA SER A 189 10.03 23.25 4.78
C SER A 189 10.50 24.69 4.87
N ARG A 190 10.99 25.06 6.04
CA ARG A 190 11.69 26.31 6.28
C ARG A 190 13.02 25.98 6.94
N ASN A 191 14.11 26.55 6.45
CA ASN A 191 15.42 26.43 7.03
C ASN A 191 16.10 27.80 7.04
N GLY A 192 16.15 28.43 8.22
CA GLY A 192 16.61 29.82 8.34
C GLY A 192 15.76 30.77 7.48
N ASP A 193 16.42 31.40 6.51
CA ASP A 193 15.82 32.37 5.58
C ASP A 193 15.19 31.72 4.34
N SER A 194 15.49 30.43 4.07
CA SER A 194 14.93 29.71 2.94
C SER A 194 13.61 29.04 3.33
N SER A 195 12.61 29.11 2.45
CA SER A 195 11.38 28.34 2.60
C SER A 195 10.96 27.75 1.27
N GLN A 196 10.41 26.55 1.31
CA GLN A 196 10.03 25.77 0.14
C GLN A 196 8.70 25.06 0.42
N ILE A 197 7.84 25.01 -0.58
CA ILE A 197 6.60 24.24 -0.58
C ILE A 197 6.78 23.13 -1.61
N TYR A 198 6.55 21.90 -1.18
CA TYR A 198 6.57 20.71 -2.02
C TYR A 198 5.13 20.27 -2.23
N TYR A 199 4.77 19.96 -3.47
CA TYR A 199 3.49 19.35 -3.79
C TYR A 199 3.73 18.30 -4.87
N GLY A 200 3.01 17.20 -4.81
CA GLY A 200 3.14 16.10 -5.75
C GLY A 200 1.86 15.28 -5.81
N MET A 201 1.61 14.73 -6.99
CA MET A 201 0.55 13.77 -7.23
C MET A 201 1.16 12.62 -8.03
N SER A 202 0.82 11.40 -7.64
CA SER A 202 1.29 10.19 -8.32
C SER A 202 0.15 9.18 -8.34
N GLY A 203 0.02 8.42 -9.42
CA GLY A 203 -1.07 7.46 -9.57
C GLY A 203 -0.81 6.51 -10.72
N GLY A 204 -1.70 5.56 -10.86
CA GLY A 204 -1.69 4.52 -11.88
C GLY A 204 -2.95 4.55 -12.72
N ILE A 205 -2.83 4.17 -13.99
CA ILE A 205 -3.96 4.02 -14.90
C ILE A 205 -3.80 2.68 -15.63
N ILE A 206 -4.85 1.87 -15.65
CA ILE A 206 -4.92 0.65 -16.46
C ILE A 206 -6.05 0.80 -17.46
N ALA A 207 -5.74 0.63 -18.75
CA ALA A 207 -6.73 0.37 -19.78
C ALA A 207 -6.90 -1.14 -19.96
N HIS A 208 -8.12 -1.64 -19.81
CA HIS A 208 -8.48 -3.05 -19.94
C HIS A 208 -9.77 -3.21 -20.75
N ALA A 209 -10.15 -4.45 -21.04
CA ALA A 209 -11.31 -4.77 -21.87
C ALA A 209 -12.64 -4.16 -21.38
N ASP A 210 -12.76 -3.85 -20.08
CA ASP A 210 -13.97 -3.27 -19.50
C ASP A 210 -13.88 -1.74 -19.31
N GLY A 211 -12.78 -1.09 -19.69
CA GLY A 211 -12.60 0.36 -19.62
C GLY A 211 -11.27 0.81 -19.03
N ILE A 212 -11.31 1.93 -18.31
CA ILE A 212 -10.14 2.54 -17.66
C ILE A 212 -10.39 2.56 -16.16
N THR A 213 -9.41 2.12 -15.38
CA THR A 213 -9.42 2.21 -13.92
C THR A 213 -8.19 2.98 -13.47
N PHE A 214 -8.39 3.86 -12.49
CA PHE A 214 -7.36 4.66 -11.86
C PHE A 214 -7.00 4.05 -10.51
N GLY A 215 -5.77 4.25 -10.07
CA GLY A 215 -5.26 3.64 -8.85
C GLY A 215 -4.07 4.37 -8.25
N GLN A 216 -3.54 3.81 -7.17
CA GLN A 216 -2.23 4.18 -6.64
C GLN A 216 -1.11 3.88 -7.68
N PRO A 217 0.11 4.44 -7.52
CA PRO A 217 1.24 4.16 -8.41
C PRO A 217 1.45 2.66 -8.63
N LEU A 218 1.62 2.26 -9.89
CA LEU A 218 1.67 0.86 -10.31
C LEU A 218 3.05 0.25 -10.04
N GLY A 219 3.08 -0.98 -9.55
CA GLY A 219 4.26 -1.84 -9.55
C GLY A 219 4.36 -2.70 -10.82
N ASP A 220 5.37 -3.56 -10.87
CA ASP A 220 5.61 -4.43 -12.03
C ASP A 220 4.50 -5.47 -12.22
N THR A 221 4.07 -6.10 -11.13
CA THR A 221 3.05 -7.16 -11.12
C THR A 221 1.84 -6.72 -10.30
N MET A 222 0.64 -6.83 -10.90
CA MET A 222 -0.56 -6.17 -10.40
C MET A 222 -1.78 -7.08 -10.43
N VAL A 223 -2.82 -6.70 -9.68
CA VAL A 223 -4.14 -7.32 -9.79
C VAL A 223 -5.19 -6.28 -10.11
N LEU A 224 -5.97 -6.53 -11.16
CA LEU A 224 -7.19 -5.80 -11.51
C LEU A 224 -8.37 -6.50 -10.83
N VAL A 225 -8.99 -5.81 -9.88
CA VAL A 225 -10.25 -6.24 -9.27
C VAL A 225 -11.40 -5.84 -10.19
N LYS A 226 -12.28 -6.81 -10.47
CA LYS A 226 -13.52 -6.63 -11.22
C LYS A 226 -14.68 -7.10 -10.37
N ALA A 227 -15.45 -6.18 -9.81
CA ALA A 227 -16.63 -6.44 -9.01
C ALA A 227 -17.80 -5.54 -9.45
N PRO A 228 -18.33 -5.69 -10.68
CA PRO A 228 -19.29 -4.73 -11.24
C PRO A 228 -20.50 -4.54 -10.33
N GLY A 229 -20.77 -3.28 -9.94
CA GLY A 229 -21.86 -2.95 -9.03
C GLY A 229 -21.49 -2.84 -7.54
N ALA A 230 -20.27 -3.22 -7.18
CA ALA A 230 -19.74 -3.08 -5.84
C ALA A 230 -18.94 -1.77 -5.73
N ASP A 231 -19.61 -0.64 -5.50
CA ASP A 231 -18.99 0.69 -5.36
C ASP A 231 -18.37 0.90 -3.97
N ASN A 232 -17.25 1.62 -3.92
CA ASN A 232 -16.55 2.07 -2.72
C ASN A 232 -16.26 0.95 -1.68
N VAL A 233 -15.98 -0.26 -2.19
CA VAL A 233 -15.69 -1.42 -1.37
C VAL A 233 -14.21 -1.48 -1.06
N LYS A 234 -13.88 -1.49 0.22
CA LYS A 234 -12.52 -1.58 0.72
C LYS A 234 -11.93 -2.96 0.41
N ILE A 235 -10.67 -2.98 -0.03
CA ILE A 235 -9.92 -4.23 -0.16
C ILE A 235 -9.18 -4.52 1.15
N GLU A 236 -9.27 -5.75 1.65
CA GLU A 236 -8.57 -6.17 2.87
C GLU A 236 -7.05 -6.07 2.72
N ASN A 237 -6.36 -5.67 3.80
CA ASN A 237 -4.90 -5.53 3.86
C ASN A 237 -4.31 -4.51 2.88
N GLN A 238 -5.13 -3.62 2.33
CA GLN A 238 -4.71 -2.62 1.35
C GLN A 238 -5.14 -1.23 1.79
N THR A 239 -4.18 -0.42 2.21
CA THR A 239 -4.44 0.93 2.73
C THR A 239 -4.86 1.88 1.61
N GLY A 240 -6.03 2.50 1.77
CA GLY A 240 -6.56 3.51 0.87
C GLY A 240 -7.19 2.96 -0.41
N ILE A 241 -7.19 1.64 -0.63
CA ILE A 241 -7.68 1.05 -1.89
C ILE A 241 -9.15 0.65 -1.75
N HIS A 242 -9.99 1.27 -2.57
CA HIS A 242 -11.42 1.00 -2.69
C HIS A 242 -11.77 0.79 -4.16
N THR A 243 -12.84 0.05 -4.44
CA THR A 243 -13.42 0.00 -5.78
C THR A 243 -13.95 1.37 -6.20
N ASP A 244 -13.80 1.65 -7.50
CA ASP A 244 -14.40 2.82 -8.13
C ASP A 244 -15.93 2.65 -8.25
N TRP A 245 -16.58 3.71 -8.74
CA TRP A 245 -18.03 3.75 -8.99
C TRP A 245 -18.55 2.67 -9.95
N ARG A 246 -17.67 2.00 -10.70
CA ARG A 246 -18.01 0.87 -11.59
C ARG A 246 -17.77 -0.48 -10.91
N GLY A 247 -17.12 -0.51 -9.75
CA GLY A 247 -16.71 -1.73 -9.05
C GLY A 247 -15.33 -2.26 -9.45
N TYR A 248 -14.44 -1.41 -9.95
CA TYR A 248 -13.07 -1.79 -10.33
C TYR A 248 -12.03 -1.17 -9.40
N ALA A 249 -10.96 -1.90 -9.12
CA ALA A 249 -9.83 -1.39 -8.34
C ALA A 249 -8.53 -2.00 -8.83
N ILE A 250 -7.42 -1.32 -8.53
CA ILE A 250 -6.08 -1.78 -8.87
C ILE A 250 -5.32 -2.06 -7.58
N LEU A 251 -4.81 -3.28 -7.44
CA LEU A 251 -3.80 -3.61 -6.46
C LEU A 251 -2.43 -3.36 -7.07
N PRO A 252 -1.67 -2.35 -6.59
CA PRO A 252 -0.42 -1.94 -7.20
C PRO A 252 0.70 -2.95 -7.02
N PHE A 253 0.58 -3.86 -6.06
CA PHE A 253 1.60 -4.87 -5.75
C PHE A 253 0.96 -6.24 -5.58
N ALA A 254 1.50 -7.22 -6.30
CA ALA A 254 1.23 -8.63 -6.09
C ALA A 254 2.53 -9.44 -6.12
N THR A 255 2.60 -10.48 -5.31
CA THR A 255 3.77 -11.35 -5.26
C THR A 255 3.76 -12.31 -6.43
N GLU A 256 4.82 -12.28 -7.23
CA GLU A 256 4.96 -13.11 -8.43
C GLU A 256 5.10 -14.59 -8.10
N TYR A 257 4.54 -15.44 -8.96
CA TYR A 257 4.60 -16.91 -8.86
C TYR A 257 4.08 -17.47 -7.53
N ARG A 258 3.26 -16.70 -6.81
CA ARG A 258 2.67 -17.06 -5.52
C ARG A 258 1.19 -16.74 -5.51
N GLU A 259 0.48 -17.43 -4.63
CA GLU A 259 -0.92 -17.14 -4.35
C GLU A 259 -1.05 -15.77 -3.68
N ASN A 260 -1.85 -14.91 -4.29
CA ASN A 260 -2.24 -13.62 -3.75
C ASN A 260 -3.73 -13.68 -3.43
N ARG A 261 -4.05 -13.64 -2.14
CA ARG A 261 -5.43 -13.56 -1.65
C ARG A 261 -5.95 -12.13 -1.82
N VAL A 262 -6.96 -11.97 -2.66
CA VAL A 262 -7.68 -10.72 -2.87
C VAL A 262 -9.03 -10.83 -2.18
N ALA A 263 -9.30 -9.97 -1.21
CA ALA A 263 -10.54 -10.03 -0.44
C ALA A 263 -11.21 -8.66 -0.36
N LEU A 264 -12.51 -8.63 -0.64
CA LEU A 264 -13.35 -7.46 -0.50
C LEU A 264 -13.97 -7.46 0.90
N ASN A 265 -13.88 -6.32 1.59
CA ASN A 265 -14.41 -6.18 2.93
C ASN A 265 -15.94 -6.04 2.88
N ALA A 266 -16.63 -7.10 3.30
CA ALA A 266 -18.09 -7.15 3.30
C ALA A 266 -18.75 -6.04 4.15
N ASN A 267 -18.07 -5.50 5.16
CA ASN A 267 -18.60 -4.39 5.98
C ASN A 267 -18.64 -3.05 5.23
N SER A 268 -17.95 -2.95 4.10
CA SER A 268 -17.96 -1.76 3.23
C SER A 268 -18.88 -1.89 2.03
N LEU A 269 -19.55 -3.04 1.87
CA LEU A 269 -20.57 -3.20 0.83
C LEU A 269 -21.79 -2.34 1.15
N ALA A 270 -22.44 -1.84 0.09
CA ALA A 270 -23.75 -1.24 0.24
C ALA A 270 -24.78 -2.28 0.72
N ASP A 271 -25.79 -1.84 1.48
CA ASP A 271 -26.80 -2.71 2.09
C ASP A 271 -27.53 -3.60 1.06
N ASN A 272 -27.64 -3.14 -0.18
CA ASN A 272 -28.30 -3.83 -1.30
C ASN A 272 -27.33 -4.61 -2.21
N VAL A 273 -26.07 -4.80 -1.81
CA VAL A 273 -25.08 -5.54 -2.60
C VAL A 273 -24.59 -6.74 -1.80
N GLU A 274 -24.63 -7.92 -2.42
CA GLU A 274 -23.99 -9.14 -1.90
C GLU A 274 -22.93 -9.61 -2.90
N LEU A 275 -21.91 -10.32 -2.43
CA LEU A 275 -20.93 -10.99 -3.28
C LEU A 275 -21.11 -12.50 -3.17
N ASP A 276 -21.07 -13.22 -4.30
CA ASP A 276 -21.09 -14.70 -4.29
C ASP A 276 -19.91 -15.26 -3.49
N GLU A 277 -18.73 -14.65 -3.69
CA GLU A 277 -17.50 -14.91 -2.97
C GLU A 277 -16.89 -13.57 -2.55
N THR A 278 -16.41 -13.46 -1.31
CA THR A 278 -15.72 -12.26 -0.83
C THR A 278 -14.20 -12.35 -0.98
N VAL A 279 -13.68 -13.51 -1.38
CA VAL A 279 -12.26 -13.82 -1.47
C VAL A 279 -11.97 -14.57 -2.77
N VAL A 280 -11.02 -14.07 -3.56
CA VAL A 280 -10.51 -14.70 -4.78
C VAL A 280 -8.99 -14.81 -4.68
N THR A 281 -8.42 -15.90 -5.17
CA THR A 281 -6.96 -16.11 -5.19
C THR A 281 -6.45 -16.05 -6.62
N VAL A 282 -5.36 -15.31 -6.84
CA VAL A 282 -4.68 -15.19 -8.14
C VAL A 282 -3.20 -15.51 -8.03
N ILE A 283 -2.60 -16.06 -9.09
CA ILE A 283 -1.18 -16.44 -9.15
C ILE A 283 -0.55 -15.77 -10.40
N PRO A 284 -0.12 -14.50 -10.30
CA PRO A 284 0.44 -13.77 -11.44
C PRO A 284 1.90 -14.18 -11.72
N THR A 285 2.31 -14.17 -13.00
CA THR A 285 3.73 -14.19 -13.39
C THR A 285 4.33 -12.79 -13.30
N HIS A 286 5.66 -12.68 -13.40
CA HIS A 286 6.33 -11.38 -13.46
C HIS A 286 5.75 -10.49 -14.57
N GLY A 287 5.40 -9.24 -14.25
CA GLY A 287 4.85 -8.28 -15.19
C GLY A 287 3.36 -8.48 -15.53
N ALA A 288 2.69 -9.47 -14.93
CA ALA A 288 1.30 -9.79 -15.29
C ALA A 288 0.29 -8.86 -14.60
N ILE A 289 -0.83 -8.65 -15.30
CA ILE A 289 -2.04 -8.01 -14.75
C ILE A 289 -3.08 -9.12 -14.56
N ALA A 290 -3.08 -9.75 -13.38
CA ALA A 290 -4.06 -10.77 -13.08
C ALA A 290 -5.44 -10.14 -12.81
N ARG A 291 -6.53 -10.79 -13.24
CA ARG A 291 -7.89 -10.32 -12.96
C ARG A 291 -8.49 -11.12 -11.81
N ALA A 292 -8.88 -10.45 -10.73
CA ALA A 292 -9.69 -11.03 -9.65
C ALA A 292 -11.15 -10.63 -9.88
N THR A 293 -12.00 -11.59 -10.23
CA THR A 293 -13.40 -11.34 -10.60
C THR A 293 -14.31 -11.73 -9.44
N PHE A 294 -15.14 -10.79 -9.00
CA PHE A 294 -16.15 -10.97 -7.97
C PHE A 294 -17.53 -10.77 -8.60
N ASN A 295 -18.45 -11.69 -8.36
CA ASN A 295 -19.83 -11.58 -8.82
C ASN A 295 -20.64 -10.85 -7.74
N ALA A 296 -21.05 -9.62 -8.05
CA ALA A 296 -21.91 -8.85 -7.17
C ALA A 296 -23.38 -9.01 -7.57
N GLN A 297 -24.22 -9.32 -6.59
CA GLN A 297 -25.67 -9.40 -6.72
C GLN A 297 -26.28 -8.12 -6.14
N ILE A 298 -26.84 -7.27 -7.00
CA ILE A 298 -27.45 -5.99 -6.61
C ILE A 298 -28.95 -6.17 -6.47
N GLY A 299 -29.50 -5.91 -5.29
CA GLY A 299 -30.93 -5.99 -5.04
C GLY A 299 -31.27 -6.26 -3.58
N GLY A 300 -32.53 -6.63 -3.33
CA GLY A 300 -33.01 -6.97 -2.00
C GLY A 300 -32.38 -8.27 -1.47
N LYS A 301 -32.11 -8.29 -0.16
CA LYS A 301 -31.70 -9.48 0.60
C LYS A 301 -32.89 -9.96 1.43
N VAL A 302 -33.26 -11.22 1.29
CA VAL A 302 -34.39 -11.82 2.01
C VAL A 302 -34.05 -13.20 2.55
N LEU A 303 -34.42 -13.45 3.80
CA LEU A 303 -34.54 -14.78 4.37
C LEU A 303 -36.02 -15.18 4.29
N MET A 304 -36.34 -16.03 3.31
CA MET A 304 -37.70 -16.42 3.01
C MET A 304 -38.02 -17.80 3.61
N THR A 305 -39.15 -17.93 4.30
CA THR A 305 -39.67 -19.23 4.75
C THR A 305 -40.71 -19.73 3.77
N LEU A 306 -40.41 -20.84 3.08
CA LEU A 306 -41.24 -21.42 2.03
C LEU A 306 -42.12 -22.55 2.56
N LYS A 307 -43.42 -22.46 2.28
CA LYS A 307 -44.41 -23.49 2.63
C LYS A 307 -45.08 -24.05 1.38
N TYR A 308 -45.18 -25.38 1.29
CA TYR A 308 -45.95 -26.10 0.28
C TYR A 308 -47.15 -26.78 0.95
N GLY A 309 -48.36 -26.25 0.71
CA GLY A 309 -49.55 -26.59 1.50
C GLY A 309 -49.36 -26.22 2.98
N ASN A 310 -49.52 -27.20 3.89
CA ASN A 310 -49.30 -27.03 5.33
C ASN A 310 -47.90 -27.43 5.82
N LYS A 311 -46.99 -27.81 4.92
CA LYS A 311 -45.64 -28.28 5.27
C LYS A 311 -44.57 -27.32 4.74
N SER A 312 -43.40 -27.30 5.37
CA SER A 312 -42.24 -26.59 4.84
C SER A 312 -41.71 -27.28 3.58
N VAL A 313 -41.17 -26.51 2.65
CA VAL A 313 -40.41 -27.04 1.51
C VAL A 313 -39.22 -27.87 2.04
N PRO A 314 -38.91 -29.04 1.46
CA PRO A 314 -37.86 -29.91 1.95
C PRO A 314 -36.47 -29.27 1.87
N PHE A 315 -35.59 -29.68 2.79
CA PHE A 315 -34.18 -29.34 2.77
C PHE A 315 -33.52 -29.77 1.45
N GLY A 316 -32.64 -28.94 0.91
CA GLY A 316 -31.93 -29.21 -0.34
C GLY A 316 -32.72 -28.84 -1.61
N ALA A 317 -33.93 -28.30 -1.48
CA ALA A 317 -34.64 -27.73 -2.62
C ALA A 317 -33.86 -26.52 -3.19
N ILE A 318 -33.86 -26.38 -4.51
CA ILE A 318 -33.18 -25.30 -5.22
C ILE A 318 -34.20 -24.22 -5.59
N VAL A 319 -33.91 -22.98 -5.24
CA VAL A 319 -34.71 -21.78 -5.54
C VAL A 319 -33.97 -20.95 -6.56
N THR A 320 -34.60 -20.73 -7.72
CA THR A 320 -34.04 -19.93 -8.81
C THR A 320 -34.89 -18.68 -9.04
N HIS A 321 -34.22 -17.59 -9.40
CA HIS A 321 -34.83 -16.32 -9.76
C HIS A 321 -34.28 -15.82 -11.09
N GLY A 322 -35.16 -15.61 -12.08
CA GLY A 322 -34.77 -15.11 -13.40
C GLY A 322 -33.75 -15.99 -14.11
N GLU A 323 -32.72 -15.39 -14.71
CA GLU A 323 -31.62 -16.10 -15.39
C GLU A 323 -30.48 -16.52 -14.44
N ASN A 324 -30.59 -16.27 -13.14
CA ASN A 324 -29.54 -16.59 -12.18
C ASN A 324 -29.47 -18.10 -11.94
N LYS A 325 -28.55 -18.77 -12.64
CA LYS A 325 -28.38 -20.23 -12.64
C LYS A 325 -27.82 -20.81 -11.35
N ASN A 326 -27.25 -19.98 -10.48
CA ASN A 326 -26.55 -20.43 -9.27
C ASN A 326 -27.47 -20.71 -8.06
N GLY A 327 -28.80 -20.59 -8.24
CA GLY A 327 -29.89 -21.06 -7.36
C GLY A 327 -29.60 -21.24 -5.86
N SER A 328 -30.31 -20.50 -5.00
CA SER A 328 -30.18 -20.66 -3.55
C SER A 328 -30.76 -21.98 -3.04
N ILE A 329 -30.22 -22.50 -1.94
CA ILE A 329 -30.61 -23.78 -1.36
C ILE A 329 -31.52 -23.55 -0.16
N VAL A 330 -32.63 -24.30 -0.09
CA VAL A 330 -33.51 -24.34 1.08
C VAL A 330 -32.86 -25.14 2.21
N ALA A 331 -32.68 -24.47 3.35
CA ALA A 331 -32.19 -25.02 4.59
C ALA A 331 -33.34 -25.59 5.44
N GLU A 332 -33.06 -25.87 6.73
CA GLU A 332 -34.05 -26.38 7.67
C GLU A 332 -35.26 -25.43 7.80
N ASN A 333 -36.40 -26.00 8.21
CA ASN A 333 -37.68 -25.29 8.36
C ASN A 333 -38.22 -24.63 7.08
N GLY A 334 -37.65 -24.93 5.91
CA GLY A 334 -38.04 -24.32 4.64
C GLY A 334 -37.46 -22.93 4.42
N GLN A 335 -36.39 -22.55 5.14
CA GLN A 335 -35.76 -21.24 5.02
C GLN A 335 -34.79 -21.18 3.85
N VAL A 336 -34.80 -20.09 3.09
CA VAL A 336 -33.84 -19.83 2.00
C VAL A 336 -33.35 -18.40 2.06
N TYR A 337 -32.05 -18.21 1.90
CA TYR A 337 -31.42 -16.90 1.76
C TYR A 337 -31.28 -16.55 0.28
N LEU A 338 -31.84 -15.40 -0.11
CA LEU A 338 -31.86 -14.92 -1.48
C LEU A 338 -31.32 -13.49 -1.52
N THR A 339 -30.49 -13.19 -2.50
CA THR A 339 -29.87 -11.88 -2.71
C THR A 339 -30.04 -11.44 -4.17
N GLY A 340 -29.82 -10.15 -4.45
CA GLY A 340 -29.98 -9.62 -5.79
C GLY A 340 -31.43 -9.64 -6.31
N LEU A 341 -32.42 -9.68 -5.41
CA LEU A 341 -33.82 -9.76 -5.82
C LEU A 341 -34.37 -8.39 -6.24
N PRO A 342 -35.13 -8.30 -7.36
CA PRO A 342 -35.95 -7.13 -7.65
C PRO A 342 -37.08 -7.00 -6.61
N GLN A 343 -37.72 -5.83 -6.56
CA GLN A 343 -38.76 -5.51 -5.57
C GLN A 343 -39.96 -6.48 -5.60
N SER A 344 -40.32 -7.01 -6.76
CA SER A 344 -41.30 -8.09 -6.88
C SER A 344 -40.96 -9.00 -8.04
N GLY A 345 -41.32 -10.28 -7.92
CA GLY A 345 -40.98 -11.27 -8.93
C GLY A 345 -41.55 -12.64 -8.62
N LYS A 346 -41.07 -13.63 -9.37
CA LYS A 346 -41.40 -15.05 -9.19
C LYS A 346 -40.13 -15.84 -8.90
N LEU A 347 -40.23 -16.77 -7.97
CA LEU A 347 -39.18 -17.74 -7.68
C LEU A 347 -39.67 -19.12 -8.11
N GLN A 348 -38.79 -19.87 -8.76
CA GLN A 348 -39.05 -21.27 -9.10
C GLN A 348 -38.29 -22.16 -8.12
N VAL A 349 -39.03 -23.00 -7.42
CA VAL A 349 -38.52 -23.93 -6.40
C VAL A 349 -38.62 -25.35 -6.94
N SER A 350 -37.55 -26.14 -6.85
CA SER A 350 -37.54 -27.54 -7.28
C SER A 350 -36.73 -28.41 -6.33
N TRP A 351 -37.28 -29.56 -5.94
CA TRP A 351 -36.61 -30.58 -5.11
C TRP A 351 -36.65 -31.97 -5.75
N GLY A 352 -37.05 -32.06 -7.01
CA GLY A 352 -37.15 -33.31 -7.76
C GLY A 352 -37.69 -33.07 -9.17
N ASN A 353 -37.70 -34.13 -9.97
CA ASN A 353 -38.06 -34.06 -11.39
C ASN A 353 -39.56 -34.27 -11.67
N ASP A 354 -40.34 -34.63 -10.65
CA ASP A 354 -41.78 -34.91 -10.80
C ASP A 354 -42.61 -33.61 -10.80
N LYS A 355 -43.82 -33.66 -11.38
CA LYS A 355 -44.77 -32.53 -11.42
C LYS A 355 -45.18 -32.01 -10.03
N ASN A 356 -45.02 -32.80 -8.98
CA ASN A 356 -45.32 -32.42 -7.59
C ASN A 356 -44.05 -32.04 -6.80
N SER A 357 -42.90 -31.98 -7.46
CA SER A 357 -41.60 -31.68 -6.87
C SER A 357 -41.07 -30.31 -7.28
N ASN A 358 -41.96 -29.47 -7.82
CA ASN A 358 -41.70 -28.08 -8.16
C ASN A 358 -42.88 -27.20 -7.72
N CYS A 359 -42.60 -25.93 -7.45
CA CYS A 359 -43.63 -24.93 -7.16
C CYS A 359 -43.12 -23.52 -7.46
N ILE A 360 -44.05 -22.58 -7.58
CA ILE A 360 -43.76 -21.18 -7.87
C ILE A 360 -44.15 -20.32 -6.67
N VAL A 361 -43.29 -19.36 -6.34
CA VAL A 361 -43.52 -18.37 -5.29
C VAL A 361 -43.58 -16.99 -5.91
N ASP A 362 -44.73 -16.31 -5.79
CA ASP A 362 -44.82 -14.88 -6.07
C ASP A 362 -44.42 -14.10 -4.82
N TYR A 363 -43.52 -13.13 -4.95
CA TYR A 363 -43.07 -12.31 -3.83
C TYR A 363 -43.12 -10.82 -4.14
N LYS A 364 -43.26 -10.03 -3.08
CA LYS A 364 -43.16 -8.57 -3.11
C LYS A 364 -42.43 -8.13 -1.84
N LEU A 365 -41.23 -7.60 -2.00
CA LEU A 365 -40.42 -7.06 -0.93
C LEU A 365 -40.97 -5.68 -0.54
N PRO A 366 -40.99 -5.35 0.76
CA PRO A 366 -41.25 -3.98 1.20
C PRO A 366 -40.18 -3.04 0.62
N GLU A 367 -40.50 -1.77 0.43
CA GLU A 367 -39.49 -0.77 0.08
C GLU A 367 -38.36 -0.80 1.11
N VAL A 368 -37.12 -0.89 0.62
CA VAL A 368 -35.93 -1.01 1.46
C VAL A 368 -35.73 0.31 2.18
N SER A 369 -36.24 0.43 3.40
CA SER A 369 -35.89 1.54 4.29
C SER A 369 -34.39 1.51 4.56
N PRO A 370 -33.70 2.68 4.54
CA PRO A 370 -32.29 2.76 4.89
C PRO A 370 -32.00 2.05 6.22
N GLY A 371 -31.03 1.13 6.24
CA GLY A 371 -30.67 0.33 7.41
C GLY A 371 -31.36 -1.02 7.56
N THR A 372 -32.26 -1.41 6.64
CA THR A 372 -32.81 -2.79 6.60
C THR A 372 -31.85 -3.70 5.84
N LEU A 373 -30.92 -4.35 6.57
CA LEU A 373 -29.91 -5.24 6.00
C LEU A 373 -30.49 -6.57 5.48
N LEU A 374 -31.58 -7.05 6.07
CA LEU A 374 -32.19 -8.35 5.74
C LEU A 374 -33.70 -8.32 5.99
N ASN A 375 -34.49 -8.64 4.97
CA ASN A 375 -35.93 -8.83 5.12
C ASN A 375 -36.25 -10.29 5.49
N GLN A 376 -37.24 -10.50 6.34
CA GLN A 376 -37.77 -11.84 6.62
C GLN A 376 -39.21 -11.93 6.14
N GLN A 377 -39.53 -12.94 5.33
CA GLN A 377 -40.87 -13.12 4.77
C GLN A 377 -41.26 -14.60 4.76
N THR A 378 -42.53 -14.89 5.01
CA THR A 378 -43.10 -16.22 4.74
C THR A 378 -43.85 -16.17 3.42
N ALA A 379 -43.62 -17.14 2.55
CA ALA A 379 -44.29 -17.22 1.26
C ALA A 379 -44.83 -18.63 1.01
N ILE A 380 -46.00 -18.68 0.35
CA ILE A 380 -46.69 -19.93 0.01
C ILE A 380 -46.30 -20.29 -1.41
N CYS A 381 -45.76 -21.50 -1.58
CA CYS A 381 -45.38 -22.07 -2.85
C CYS A 381 -46.58 -22.81 -3.46
N ARG A 382 -46.91 -22.49 -4.71
CA ARG A 382 -48.08 -23.04 -5.43
C ARG A 382 -47.69 -23.97 -6.56
#